data_AF-A0A1Y5LP72-F1
#
_entry.id   AF-A0A1Y5LP72-F1
#
_cell.length_a   1.000
_cell.length_b   1.000
_cell.length_c   1.000
_cell.angle_alpha   90.00
_cell.angle_beta   90.00
_cell.angle_gamma   90.00
#
_symmetry.space_group_name_H-M   'P 1'
#
loop_
_entity.id
_entity.type
_entity.pdbx_description
1 polymer ?
#
loop_
_entity_poly.entity_id
_entity_poly.type
_entity_poly.pdbx_seq_one_letter_code
_entity_poly.pdbx_strand_id
1 'polypeptide(L)' 'MSDTKKEFVALRLDEVIHEWEANAPAGGSGSEGPLVTAQRHRAEIDNASDDRVDEIAEAYPDIAQAWSSRGA' A
#
# COMPACT_ATOMS: atom_id res chain seq x y z
N MET A 1 4.36 7.26 16.88
CA MET A 1 3.31 6.32 16.43
C MET A 1 3.00 6.54 14.95
N SER A 2 2.86 7.79 14.50
CA SER A 2 2.81 8.23 13.09
C SER A 2 3.83 7.56 12.17
N ASP A 3 5.13 7.67 12.48
CA ASP A 3 6.18 7.04 11.68
C ASP A 3 6.01 5.51 11.60
N THR A 4 5.56 4.88 12.70
CA THR A 4 5.33 3.44 12.75
C THR A 4 4.17 2.99 11.85
N LYS A 5 3.12 3.80 11.72
CA LYS A 5 2.00 3.51 10.82
C LYS A 5 2.42 3.70 9.37
N LYS A 6 3.10 4.81 9.08
CA LYS A 6 3.65 5.12 7.76
C LYS A 6 4.57 4.01 7.26
N GLU A 7 5.54 3.59 8.07
CA GLU A 7 6.43 2.46 7.76
C GLU A 7 5.68 1.14 7.58
N PHE A 8 4.65 0.90 8.39
CA PHE A 8 3.83 -0.31 8.27
C PHE A 8 3.03 -0.35 6.97
N VAL A 9 2.30 0.72 6.66
CA VAL A 9 1.49 0.82 5.45
C VAL A 9 2.39 0.76 4.21
N ALA A 10 3.55 1.44 4.24
CA ALA A 10 4.59 1.33 3.22
C ALA A 10 5.01 -0.13 2.96
N LEU A 11 5.41 -0.85 4.01
CA LEU A 11 5.87 -2.24 3.89
C LEU A 11 4.78 -3.16 3.37
N ARG A 12 3.54 -3.00 3.84
CA ARG A 12 2.40 -3.81 3.36
C ARG A 12 2.03 -3.50 1.91
N LEU A 13 2.13 -2.23 1.48
CA LEU A 13 1.94 -1.89 0.07
C LEU A 13 3.03 -2.48 -0.83
N ASP A 14 4.29 -2.47 -0.39
CA ASP A 14 5.40 -3.12 -1.10
C ASP A 14 5.14 -4.61 -1.34
N GLU A 15 4.59 -5.31 -0.34
CA GLU A 15 4.22 -6.72 -0.46
C GLU A 15 3.09 -6.93 -1.48
N VAL A 16 2.02 -6.12 -1.40
CA VAL A 16 0.89 -6.19 -2.35
C VAL A 16 1.36 -5.94 -3.79
N ILE A 17 2.23 -4.93 -3.98
CA ILE A 17 2.83 -4.62 -5.28
C ILE A 17 3.62 -5.82 -5.80
N HIS A 18 4.50 -6.40 -4.98
CA HIS A 18 5.28 -7.58 -5.36
C HIS A 18 4.40 -8.79 -5.72
N GLU A 19 3.34 -9.04 -4.96
CA GLU A 19 2.40 -10.14 -5.25
C GLU A 19 1.69 -9.92 -6.59
N TRP A 20 1.25 -8.70 -6.86
CA TRP A 20 0.60 -8.35 -8.12
C TRP A 20 1.57 -8.38 -9.31
N GLU A 21 2.82 -7.95 -9.13
CA GLU A 21 3.87 -8.08 -10.14
C GLU A 21 4.20 -9.55 -10.43
N ALA A 22 4.28 -10.39 -9.40
CA ALA A 22 4.53 -11.82 -9.54
C ALA A 22 3.38 -12.56 -10.23
N ASN A 23 2.14 -12.10 -10.03
CA ASN A 23 0.94 -12.68 -10.63
C ASN A 23 0.59 -12.08 -11.99
N ALA A 24 1.23 -10.96 -12.37
CA ALA A 24 1.04 -10.36 -13.68
C ALA A 24 1.68 -11.25 -14.76
N PRO A 25 1.00 -11.49 -15.89
CA PRO A 25 1.62 -12.21 -17.01
C PRO A 25 2.85 -11.41 -17.47
N ALA A 26 3.92 -12.11 -17.85
CA ALA A 26 5.25 -11.56 -18.17
C ALA A 26 5.32 -10.54 -19.34
N GLY A 27 4.19 -10.01 -19.80
CA GLY A 27 4.07 -8.93 -20.77
C GLY A 27 2.90 -7.98 -20.51
N GLY A 28 2.40 -7.92 -19.26
CA GLY A 28 1.28 -7.08 -18.84
C GLY A 28 1.63 -5.59 -18.86
N SER A 29 1.61 -5.01 -20.05
CA SER A 29 1.88 -3.60 -20.32
C SER A 29 0.88 -2.68 -19.61
N GLY A 30 1.35 -1.99 -18.57
CA GLY A 30 1.08 -0.58 -18.22
C GLY A 30 -0.30 0.01 -18.54
N SER A 31 -1.39 -0.68 -18.25
CA SER A 31 -2.73 -0.13 -18.31
C SER A 31 -3.08 0.34 -16.89
N GLU A 32 -3.56 1.58 -16.72
CA GLU A 32 -3.94 2.19 -15.42
C GLU A 32 -4.79 1.26 -14.55
N GLY A 33 -4.12 0.40 -13.79
CA GLY A 33 -4.71 -0.71 -13.06
C GLY A 33 -4.29 -0.67 -11.61
N PRO A 34 -4.83 -1.58 -10.78
CA PRO A 34 -4.61 -1.60 -9.34
C PRO A 34 -3.13 -1.47 -8.96
N LEU A 35 -2.25 -2.15 -9.70
CA LEU A 35 -0.80 -2.11 -9.50
C LEU A 35 -0.18 -0.72 -9.61
N VAL A 36 -0.51 0.04 -10.66
CA VAL A 36 0.02 1.40 -10.84
C VAL A 36 -0.48 2.31 -9.72
N THR A 37 -1.75 2.13 -9.32
CA THR A 37 -2.33 2.83 -8.18
C THR A 37 -1.59 2.49 -6.88
N ALA A 38 -1.27 1.22 -6.62
CA ALA A 38 -0.50 0.82 -5.43
C ALA A 38 0.93 1.37 -5.45
N GLN A 39 1.64 1.27 -6.58
CA GLN A 39 2.98 1.86 -6.74
C GLN A 39 2.98 3.37 -6.49
N ARG A 40 1.98 4.09 -7.00
CA ARG A 40 1.80 5.52 -6.73
C ARG A 40 1.57 5.81 -5.25
N HIS A 41 0.65 5.08 -4.61
CA HIS A 41 0.40 5.25 -3.18
C HIS A 41 1.64 4.96 -2.35
N ARG A 42 2.47 3.98 -2.74
CA ARG A 42 3.70 3.66 -2.03
C ARG A 42 4.72 4.81 -2.06
N ALA A 43 4.88 5.45 -3.21
CA ALA A 43 5.72 6.64 -3.35
C ALA A 43 5.11 7.87 -2.64
N GLU A 44 3.78 7.96 -2.61
CA GLU A 44 3.06 9.02 -1.91
C GLU A 44 3.25 8.92 -0.39
N ILE A 45 3.23 7.70 0.17
CA ILE A 45 3.40 7.46 1.61
C ILE A 45 4.65 8.14 2.16
N ASP A 46 5.79 8.06 1.48
CA ASP A 46 7.07 8.64 1.94
C ASP A 46 6.97 10.15 2.22
N ASN A 47 6.09 10.88 1.54
CA ASN A 47 5.88 12.31 1.74
C ASN A 47 4.48 12.67 2.28
N ALA A 48 3.60 11.69 2.44
CA ALA A 48 2.24 11.87 2.93
C ALA A 48 2.21 12.24 4.42
N SER A 49 1.16 12.97 4.79
CA SER A 49 0.73 13.19 6.17
C SER A 49 0.08 11.93 6.75
N ASP A 50 -0.03 11.86 8.08
CA ASP A 50 -0.68 10.74 8.76
C ASP A 50 -2.12 10.51 8.28
N ASP A 51 -2.93 11.58 8.13
CA ASP A 51 -4.29 11.46 7.62
C ASP A 51 -4.33 10.83 6.22
N ARG A 52 -3.35 11.17 5.37
CA ARG A 52 -3.27 10.62 4.02
C ARG A 52 -2.80 9.17 4.04
N VAL A 53 -1.89 8.79 4.93
CA VAL A 53 -1.51 7.39 5.15
C VAL A 53 -2.72 6.56 5.60
N ASP A 54 -3.61 7.14 6.39
CA ASP A 54 -4.84 6.49 6.85
C ASP A 54 -5.81 6.26 5.70
N GLU A 55 -6.07 7.28 4.88
CA GLU A 55 -6.88 7.14 3.66
C GLU A 55 -6.31 6.06 2.72
N ILE A 56 -4.99 6.02 2.57
CA ILE A 56 -4.32 5.00 1.76
C ILE A 56 -4.52 3.62 2.38
N ALA A 57 -4.34 3.46 3.69
CA ALA A 57 -4.55 2.19 4.36
C ALA A 57 -6.00 1.70 4.24
N GLU A 58 -6.99 2.59 4.33
CA GLU A 58 -8.41 2.25 4.15
C GLU A 58 -8.75 1.80 2.73
N ALA A 59 -8.00 2.25 1.72
CA ALA A 59 -8.14 1.75 0.35
C ALA A 59 -7.70 0.28 0.18
N TYR A 60 -6.95 -0.28 1.14
CA TYR A 60 -6.52 -1.68 1.14
C TYR A 60 -7.04 -2.39 2.40
N PRO A 61 -8.16 -3.13 2.30
CA PRO A 61 -8.79 -3.78 3.45
C PRO A 61 -7.86 -4.66 4.28
N ASP A 62 -6.96 -5.41 3.62
CA ASP A 62 -5.96 -6.24 4.28
C ASP A 62 -4.96 -5.42 5.12
N ILE A 63 -4.56 -4.23 4.64
CA ILE A 63 -3.64 -3.35 5.35
C ILE A 63 -4.35 -2.71 6.55
N ALA A 64 -5.56 -2.18 6.35
CA ALA A 64 -6.37 -1.62 7.42
C ALA A 64 -6.66 -2.66 8.53
N GLN A 65 -7.02 -3.89 8.17
CA GLN A 65 -7.27 -4.97 9.12
C GLN A 65 -6.01 -5.38 9.87
N ALA A 66 -4.87 -5.51 9.17
CA ALA A 66 -3.60 -5.85 9.80
C ALA A 66 -3.12 -4.75 10.75
N TRP A 67 -3.35 -3.47 10.42
CA TRP A 67 -3.10 -2.35 11.32
C TRP A 67 -4.00 -2.38 12.56
N SER A 68 -5.31 -2.58 12.37
CA SER A 68 -6.30 -2.66 13.45
C SER A 68 -5.97 -3.80 14.43
N SER A 69 -5.54 -4.96 13.91
CA SER A 69 -5.14 -6.12 14.72
C SER A 69 -3.87 -5.89 15.54
N ARG A 70 -3.01 -4.96 15.11
CA ARG A 70 -1.75 -4.61 15.79
C ARG A 70 -1.95 -3.59 16.91
N GLY A 71 -3.05 -2.85 16.89
CA GLY A 71 -3.45 -1.89 17.92
C GLY A 71 -4.37 -2.45 19.00
N ALA A 72 -4.78 -3.72 18.90
CA ALA A 72 -5.61 -4.43 19.88
C ALA A 72 -4.80 -5.09 21.00
#